data_AF-A0AAW7II33-F1
#
_entry.id   AF-A0AAW7II33-F1
#
_cell.length_a   1.000
_cell.length_b   1.000
_cell.length_c   1.000
_cell.angle_alpha   90.00
_cell.angle_beta   90.00
_cell.angle_gamma   90.00
#
_symmetry.space_group_name_H-M   'P 1'
#
loop_
_entity.id
_entity.type
_entity.pdbx_description
1 polymer ?
#
loop_
_entity_poly.entity_id
_entity_poly.type
_entity_poly.pdbx_seq_one_letter_code
_entity_poly.pdbx_strand_id
1 'polypeptide(L)'
;MIETCVANSEKKVIHSFQRNLEITTAILLLTGQITIIGVFVRSGRFGLSLGGPLFGGHRIEGRDHSQVGNLFIDILDIIIAILLINDAIHVTGIFISSGDFSINVSGPIFGYPEVVPALPIEDYNFFNTIVKKHYNVPSELLTTLKGNE
;
A
#
# COMPACT_ATOMS: atom_id res chain seq x y z
N MET A 1 -28.71 9.67 7.26
CA MET A 1 -27.99 10.96 7.10
C MET A 1 -26.81 11.10 8.06
N ILE A 2 -26.85 10.50 9.26
CA ILE A 2 -25.70 10.48 10.20
C ILE A 2 -24.64 9.46 9.76
N GLU A 3 -25.05 8.25 9.34
CA GLU A 3 -24.12 7.20 8.84
C GLU A 3 -23.27 7.66 7.64
N THR A 4 -23.84 8.42 6.72
CA THR A 4 -23.12 8.94 5.54
C THR A 4 -22.04 9.95 5.92
N CYS A 5 -22.22 10.69 7.01
CA CYS A 5 -21.23 11.64 7.50
C CYS A 5 -20.07 10.93 8.23
N VAL A 6 -20.37 9.90 9.03
CA VAL A 6 -19.37 9.08 9.74
C VAL A 6 -18.49 8.32 8.75
N ALA A 7 -19.10 7.64 7.77
CA ALA A 7 -18.38 6.91 6.72
C ALA A 7 -17.48 7.83 5.87
N ASN A 8 -17.89 9.08 5.64
CA ASN A 8 -17.08 10.05 4.89
C ASN A 8 -15.88 10.57 5.71
N SER A 9 -16.07 10.73 7.03
CA SER A 9 -14.97 11.07 7.95
C SER A 9 -13.92 9.97 8.03
N GLU A 10 -14.34 8.71 8.13
CA GLU A 10 -13.43 7.56 8.19
C GLU A 10 -12.61 7.38 6.90
N LYS A 11 -13.26 7.50 5.73
CA LYS A 11 -12.54 7.47 4.44
C LYS A 11 -11.50 8.58 4.35
N LYS A 12 -11.82 9.77 4.84
CA LYS A 12 -10.89 10.90 4.87
C LYS A 12 -9.68 10.63 5.77
N VAL A 13 -9.88 9.97 6.91
CA VAL A 13 -8.79 9.56 7.80
C VAL A 13 -7.90 8.52 7.14
N ILE A 14 -8.49 7.48 6.54
CA ILE A 14 -7.73 6.43 5.82
C ILE A 14 -6.93 7.03 4.66
N HIS A 15 -7.56 7.90 3.87
CA HIS A 15 -6.87 8.61 2.80
C HIS A 15 -5.71 9.45 3.32
N SER A 16 -5.92 10.21 4.40
CA SER A 16 -4.86 11.01 5.01
C SER A 16 -3.70 10.15 5.50
N PHE A 17 -3.99 8.96 6.04
CA PHE A 17 -2.97 8.02 6.48
C PHE A 17 -2.17 7.46 5.30
N GLN A 18 -2.85 7.01 4.24
CA GLN A 18 -2.21 6.54 3.01
C GLN A 18 -1.32 7.63 2.40
N ARG A 19 -1.82 8.86 2.35
CA ARG A 19 -1.06 10.01 1.86
C ARG A 19 0.19 10.31 2.71
N ASN A 20 0.08 10.20 4.03
CA ASN A 20 1.22 10.36 4.92
C ASN A 20 2.28 9.27 4.68
N LEU A 21 1.86 8.03 4.40
CA LEU A 21 2.79 6.96 4.02
C LEU A 21 3.50 7.26 2.71
N GLU A 22 2.80 7.75 1.69
CA GLU A 22 3.38 8.13 0.40
C GLU A 22 4.42 9.25 0.56
N ILE A 23 4.07 10.32 1.28
CA ILE A 23 4.97 11.45 1.54
C ILE A 23 6.20 10.97 2.33
N THR A 24 6.01 10.14 3.36
CA THR A 24 7.12 9.57 4.14
C THR A 24 8.01 8.72 3.25
N THR A 25 7.43 7.87 2.41
CA THR A 25 8.16 7.03 1.45
C THR A 25 8.96 7.90 0.46
N ALA A 26 8.39 8.99 -0.04
CA ALA A 26 9.07 9.94 -0.92
C ALA A 26 10.27 10.61 -0.22
N ILE A 27 10.11 11.05 1.04
CA ILE A 27 11.21 11.64 1.82
C ILE A 27 12.33 10.60 2.05
N LEU A 28 11.98 9.35 2.35
CA LEU A 28 12.95 8.28 2.54
C LEU A 28 13.73 7.96 1.26
N LEU A 29 13.08 8.03 0.08
CA LEU A 29 13.75 7.92 -1.22
C LEU A 29 14.73 9.06 -1.44
N LEU A 30 14.28 10.31 -1.25
CA LEU A 30 15.11 11.50 -1.47
C LEU A 30 16.30 11.60 -0.50
N THR A 31 16.20 10.99 0.67
CA THR A 31 17.28 10.92 1.68
C THR A 31 18.17 9.69 1.51
N GLY A 32 17.89 8.81 0.53
CA GLY A 32 18.64 7.58 0.27
C GLY A 32 18.51 6.51 1.37
N GLN A 33 17.54 6.65 2.28
CA GLN A 33 17.27 5.68 3.34
C GLN A 33 16.57 4.42 2.81
N ILE A 34 15.83 4.59 1.71
CA ILE A 34 15.31 3.53 0.86
C ILE A 34 15.62 3.88 -0.60
N THR A 35 15.62 2.89 -1.46
CA THR A 35 15.86 2.98 -2.90
C THR A 35 15.07 1.89 -3.61
N ILE A 36 14.95 1.98 -4.93
CA ILE A 36 14.43 0.87 -5.72
C ILE A 36 15.31 -0.38 -5.56
N ILE A 37 14.70 -1.48 -5.11
CA ILE A 37 15.38 -2.79 -4.97
C ILE A 37 14.93 -3.81 -6.02
N GLY A 38 13.80 -3.57 -6.68
CA GLY A 38 13.29 -4.48 -7.70
C GLY A 38 12.01 -4.03 -8.36
N VAL A 39 11.62 -4.75 -9.40
CA VAL A 39 10.37 -4.55 -10.13
C VAL A 39 9.57 -5.85 -10.12
N PHE A 40 8.31 -5.78 -9.69
CA PHE A 40 7.39 -6.90 -9.75
C PHE A 40 6.51 -6.79 -10.98
N VAL A 41 6.64 -7.74 -11.89
CA VAL A 41 5.84 -7.77 -13.13
C VAL A 41 4.70 -8.77 -12.97
N ARG A 42 3.49 -8.35 -13.36
CA ARG A 42 2.30 -9.19 -13.49
C ARG A 42 1.72 -9.01 -14.90
N SER A 43 0.82 -9.90 -15.31
CA SER A 43 0.17 -9.78 -16.63
C SER A 43 -0.54 -8.44 -16.75
N GLY A 44 -0.05 -7.59 -17.66
CA GLY A 44 -0.58 -6.24 -17.96
C GLY A 44 -0.28 -5.14 -16.94
N ARG A 45 0.55 -5.38 -15.92
CA ARG A 45 0.84 -4.39 -14.87
C ARG A 45 2.18 -4.64 -14.18
N PHE A 46 2.77 -3.61 -13.60
CA PHE A 46 3.97 -3.76 -12.78
C PHE A 46 3.96 -2.87 -11.54
N GLY A 47 4.80 -3.20 -10.57
CA GLY A 47 5.01 -2.42 -9.36
C GLY A 47 6.49 -2.35 -9.03
N LEU A 48 6.87 -1.35 -8.26
CA LEU A 48 8.25 -1.15 -7.81
C LEU A 48 8.35 -1.57 -6.36
N SER A 49 9.43 -2.25 -6.02
CA SER A 49 9.77 -2.58 -4.63
C SER A 49 10.85 -1.65 -4.14
N LEU A 50 10.62 -1.04 -3.00
CA LEU A 50 11.52 -0.09 -2.36
C LEU A 50 12.05 -0.70 -1.07
N GLY A 51 13.36 -0.64 -0.87
CA GLY A 51 14.02 -1.14 0.32
C GLY A 51 15.36 -0.43 0.57
N GLY A 52 16.10 -0.79 1.61
CA GLY A 52 17.40 -0.15 1.85
C GLY A 52 17.85 -0.18 3.31
N PRO A 53 18.82 0.67 3.66
CA PRO A 53 19.46 0.71 4.98
C PRO A 53 18.50 0.81 6.15
N LEU A 54 17.42 1.58 6.02
CA LEU A 54 16.43 1.73 7.09
C LEU A 54 15.75 0.40 7.47
N PHE A 55 15.65 -0.51 6.50
CA PHE A 55 15.01 -1.81 6.64
C PHE A 55 15.99 -2.94 6.89
N GLY A 56 17.26 -2.61 7.20
CA GLY A 56 18.32 -3.58 7.43
C GLY A 56 18.98 -4.12 6.15
N GLY A 57 18.58 -3.63 4.98
CA GLY A 57 19.19 -3.97 3.70
C GLY A 57 20.35 -3.04 3.32
N HIS A 58 20.87 -3.21 2.11
CA HIS A 58 21.84 -2.29 1.51
C HIS A 58 21.19 -1.49 0.40
N ARG A 59 21.69 -0.27 0.16
CA ARG A 59 21.30 0.52 -1.00
C ARG A 59 21.86 -0.16 -2.26
N ILE A 60 21.07 -0.18 -3.33
CA ILE A 60 21.58 -0.65 -4.62
C ILE A 60 22.62 0.35 -5.12
N GLU A 61 23.76 -0.18 -5.53
CA GLU A 61 24.85 0.58 -6.11
C GLU A 61 25.22 0.00 -7.47
N GLY A 62 25.68 0.86 -8.37
CA GLY A 62 26.23 0.47 -9.65
C GLY A 62 27.41 -0.49 -9.46
N ARG A 63 27.48 -1.51 -10.31
CA ARG A 63 28.59 -2.46 -10.31
C ARG A 63 29.93 -1.72 -10.34
N ASP A 64 30.89 -2.20 -9.54
CA ASP A 64 32.21 -1.60 -9.35
C ASP A 64 32.18 -0.15 -8.80
N HIS A 65 31.11 0.21 -8.08
CA HIS A 65 30.86 1.56 -7.55
C HIS A 65 30.86 2.64 -8.64
N SER A 66 30.35 2.29 -9.82
CA SER A 66 30.21 3.21 -10.94
C SER A 66 29.37 4.43 -10.56
N GLN A 67 29.97 5.62 -10.63
CA GLN A 67 29.29 6.89 -10.36
C GLN A 67 28.10 7.11 -11.30
N VAL A 68 28.20 6.67 -12.56
CA VAL A 68 27.12 6.79 -13.54
C VAL A 68 25.95 5.88 -13.17
N GLY A 69 26.24 4.66 -12.69
CA GLY A 69 25.22 3.72 -12.22
C GLY A 69 24.47 4.26 -11.00
N ASN A 70 25.21 4.81 -10.02
CA ASN A 70 24.62 5.42 -8.84
C ASN A 70 23.76 6.64 -9.19
N LEU A 71 24.25 7.51 -10.09
CA LEU A 71 23.48 8.66 -10.56
C LEU A 71 22.17 8.24 -11.24
N PHE A 72 22.19 7.16 -12.02
CA PHE A 72 20.98 6.65 -12.67
C PHE A 72 19.96 6.14 -11.65
N ILE A 73 20.41 5.42 -10.61
CA ILE A 73 19.55 4.97 -9.51
C ILE A 73 18.96 6.16 -8.76
N ASP A 74 19.77 7.18 -8.47
CA ASP A 74 19.31 8.40 -7.80
C ASP A 74 18.25 9.15 -8.62
N ILE A 75 18.41 9.21 -9.94
CA ILE A 75 17.40 9.78 -10.84
C ILE A 75 16.10 8.99 -10.76
N LEU A 76 16.15 7.65 -10.74
CA LEU A 76 14.95 6.83 -10.59
C LEU A 76 14.26 7.08 -9.25
N ASP A 77 15.02 7.12 -8.16
CA ASP A 77 14.48 7.38 -6.82
C ASP A 77 13.80 8.76 -6.74
N ILE A 78 14.39 9.79 -7.37
CA ILE A 78 13.79 11.13 -7.49
C ILE A 78 12.48 11.09 -8.29
N ILE A 79 12.46 10.40 -9.44
CA ILE A 79 11.26 10.27 -10.27
C ILE A 79 10.13 9.59 -9.47
N ILE A 80 10.44 8.49 -8.78
CA ILE A 80 9.47 7.76 -7.95
C ILE A 80 8.94 8.66 -6.82
N ALA A 81 9.82 9.40 -6.16
CA ALA A 81 9.44 10.34 -5.11
C ALA A 81 8.49 11.43 -5.62
N ILE A 82 8.76 12.00 -6.81
CA ILE A 82 7.89 12.99 -7.46
C ILE A 82 6.52 12.38 -7.78
N LEU A 83 6.50 11.14 -8.29
CA LEU A 83 5.24 10.46 -8.61
C LEU A 83 4.39 10.17 -7.36
N LEU A 84 5.01 9.80 -6.24
CA LEU A 84 4.34 9.66 -4.94
C LEU A 84 3.78 11.00 -4.45
N ILE A 85 4.58 12.06 -4.50
CA ILE A 85 4.16 13.41 -4.09
C ILE A 85 3.04 13.95 -4.98
N ASN A 86 2.98 13.57 -6.25
CA ASN A 86 1.92 14.01 -7.17
C ASN A 86 0.69 13.09 -7.18
N ASP A 87 0.64 12.08 -6.31
CA ASP A 87 -0.50 11.13 -6.24
C ASP A 87 -0.68 10.31 -7.54
N ALA A 88 0.39 10.19 -8.34
CA ALA A 88 0.37 9.43 -9.59
C ALA A 88 0.58 7.92 -9.36
N ILE A 89 1.26 7.59 -8.26
CA ILE A 89 1.45 6.24 -7.74
C ILE A 89 1.26 6.26 -6.23
N HIS A 90 0.88 5.11 -5.67
CA HIS A 90 0.53 4.95 -4.27
C HIS A 90 1.33 3.82 -3.65
N VAL A 91 1.41 3.83 -2.32
CA VAL A 91 1.87 2.66 -1.56
C VAL A 91 0.79 1.58 -1.63
N THR A 92 1.10 0.48 -2.30
CA THR A 92 0.17 -0.64 -2.52
C THR A 92 0.29 -1.74 -1.47
N GLY A 93 1.41 -1.80 -0.75
CA GLY A 93 1.60 -2.77 0.32
C GLY A 93 2.97 -2.69 0.96
N ILE A 94 3.06 -3.29 2.15
CA ILE A 94 4.29 -3.47 2.90
C ILE A 94 4.55 -4.97 2.96
N PHE A 95 5.77 -5.38 2.63
CA PHE A 95 6.18 -6.77 2.57
C PHE A 95 7.25 -7.01 3.63
N ILE A 96 6.97 -7.97 4.52
CA ILE A 96 7.84 -8.37 5.61
C ILE A 96 8.16 -9.84 5.43
N SER A 97 9.45 -10.16 5.30
CA SER A 97 9.99 -11.52 5.23
C SER A 97 10.95 -11.74 6.41
N SER A 98 11.48 -12.96 6.56
CA SER A 98 12.45 -13.30 7.60
C SER A 98 13.79 -12.56 7.51
N GLY A 99 14.04 -11.82 6.43
CA GLY A 99 15.26 -11.02 6.26
C GLY A 99 15.07 -9.69 5.52
N ASP A 100 13.91 -9.46 4.92
CA ASP A 100 13.66 -8.28 4.10
C ASP A 100 12.39 -7.56 4.54
N PHE A 101 12.49 -6.25 4.60
CA PHE A 101 11.33 -5.37 4.68
C PHE A 101 11.35 -4.47 3.45
N SER A 102 10.22 -4.40 2.74
CA SER A 102 10.09 -3.59 1.53
C SER A 102 8.72 -2.96 1.42
N ILE A 103 8.67 -1.82 0.74
CA ILE A 103 7.44 -1.09 0.43
C ILE A 103 7.20 -1.22 -1.06
N ASN A 104 6.02 -1.66 -1.46
CA ASN A 104 5.64 -1.75 -2.85
C ASN A 104 4.81 -0.55 -3.26
N VAL A 105 5.24 0.12 -4.33
CA VAL A 105 4.55 1.27 -4.92
C VAL A 105 4.07 0.95 -6.33
N SER A 106 2.84 1.35 -6.64
CA SER A 106 2.28 1.26 -7.98
C SER A 106 1.06 2.17 -8.14
N GLY A 107 0.53 2.28 -9.36
CA GLY A 107 -0.63 3.12 -9.65
C GLY A 107 -1.14 2.97 -11.08
N PRO A 108 -2.11 3.81 -11.49
CA PRO A 108 -2.70 3.81 -12.83
C PRO A 108 -1.68 3.82 -13.97
N ILE A 109 -0.60 4.60 -13.82
CA ILE A 109 0.47 4.68 -14.83
C ILE A 109 1.22 3.35 -15.04
N PHE A 110 1.12 2.41 -14.10
CA PHE A 110 1.73 1.08 -14.18
C PHE A 110 0.69 -0.04 -14.40
N GLY A 111 -0.55 0.32 -14.77
CA GLY A 111 -1.62 -0.63 -15.09
C GLY A 111 -2.40 -1.17 -13.87
N TYR A 112 -2.19 -0.60 -12.68
CA TYR A 112 -3.01 -0.90 -11.51
C TYR A 112 -4.25 0.01 -11.45
N PRO A 113 -5.40 -0.45 -10.93
CA PRO A 113 -6.51 0.44 -10.66
C PRO A 113 -6.13 1.47 -9.59
N GLU A 114 -6.82 2.61 -9.60
CA GLU A 114 -6.68 3.64 -8.57
C GLU A 114 -7.02 3.08 -7.18
N VAL A 115 -6.19 3.40 -6.19
CA VAL A 115 -6.34 2.90 -4.82
C VAL A 115 -7.27 3.84 -4.06
N VAL A 116 -8.55 3.46 -3.98
CA VAL A 116 -9.56 4.21 -3.24
C VAL A 116 -9.73 3.64 -1.83
N PRO A 117 -9.86 4.46 -0.77
CA PRO A 117 -10.17 3.99 0.57
C PRO A 117 -11.48 3.19 0.59
N ALA A 118 -11.36 1.88 0.70
CA ALA A 118 -12.48 1.01 1.01
C ALA A 118 -12.62 1.01 2.53
N LEU A 119 -13.80 1.41 3.03
CA LEU A 119 -14.14 1.05 4.40
C LEU A 119 -14.28 -0.47 4.44
N PRO A 120 -13.85 -1.15 5.52
CA PRO A 120 -14.33 -2.48 5.78
C PRO A 120 -15.85 -2.37 5.89
N ILE A 121 -16.54 -2.72 4.81
CA ILE A 121 -17.98 -2.88 4.88
C ILE A 121 -18.16 -4.19 5.65
N GLU A 122 -18.11 -4.12 6.97
CA GLU A 122 -18.75 -5.09 7.84
C GLU A 122 -20.26 -4.94 7.64
N ASP A 123 -20.75 -5.20 6.44
CA ASP A 123 -22.17 -5.40 6.27
C ASP A 123 -22.43 -6.78 6.86
N TYR A 124 -22.70 -6.80 8.16
CA TYR A 124 -23.20 -7.96 8.87
C TYR A 124 -24.33 -8.62 8.06
N ASN A 125 -25.14 -7.85 7.33
CA ASN A 125 -26.17 -8.41 6.47
C ASN A 125 -25.59 -9.16 5.26
N PHE A 126 -24.51 -8.68 4.65
CA PHE A 126 -23.80 -9.39 3.58
C PHE A 126 -23.21 -10.71 4.10
N PHE A 127 -22.47 -10.67 5.22
CA PHE A 127 -21.93 -11.87 5.86
C PHE A 127 -23.04 -12.85 6.26
N ASN A 128 -24.07 -12.37 6.96
CA ASN A 128 -25.21 -13.17 7.42
C ASN A 128 -26.00 -13.77 6.24
N THR A 129 -26.12 -13.05 5.12
CA THR A 129 -26.76 -13.57 3.90
C THR A 129 -25.96 -14.73 3.30
N ILE A 130 -24.63 -14.60 3.20
CA ILE A 130 -23.78 -15.69 2.68
C ILE A 130 -23.82 -16.91 3.61
N VAL A 131 -23.72 -16.68 4.93
CA VAL A 131 -23.70 -17.73 5.94
C VAL A 131 -25.03 -18.47 5.99
N LYS A 132 -26.17 -17.78 6.09
CA LYS A 132 -27.50 -18.42 6.09
C LYS A 132 -27.81 -19.18 4.81
N LYS A 133 -27.27 -18.74 3.67
CA LYS A 133 -27.51 -19.39 2.38
C LYS A 133 -26.77 -20.73 2.23
N HIS A 134 -25.59 -20.86 2.84
CA HIS A 134 -24.73 -22.04 2.65
C HIS A 134 -24.57 -22.91 3.90
N TYR A 135 -24.94 -22.39 5.08
CA TYR A 135 -24.76 -23.06 6.36
C TYR A 135 -26.01 -22.92 7.23
N ASN A 136 -26.37 -24.01 7.92
CA ASN A 136 -27.44 -24.00 8.91
C ASN A 136 -26.84 -23.62 10.27
N VAL A 137 -26.76 -22.31 10.53
CA VAL A 137 -26.14 -21.77 11.76
C VAL A 137 -27.21 -21.50 12.82
N PRO A 138 -27.05 -22.01 14.06
CA PRO A 138 -27.93 -21.69 15.18
C PRO A 138 -28.05 -20.18 15.42
N SER A 139 -29.28 -19.71 15.63
CA SER A 139 -29.59 -18.27 15.77
C SER A 139 -28.81 -17.58 16.90
N GLU A 140 -28.48 -18.33 17.95
CA GLU A 140 -27.73 -17.86 19.13
C GLU A 140 -26.29 -17.42 18.80
N LEU A 141 -25.66 -18.06 17.81
CA LEU A 141 -24.30 -17.70 17.39
C LEU A 141 -24.30 -16.43 16.53
N LEU A 142 -25.35 -16.22 15.74
CA LEU A 142 -25.50 -15.03 14.91
C LEU A 142 -25.72 -13.77 15.76
N THR A 143 -26.50 -13.86 16.82
CA THR A 143 -26.71 -12.75 17.77
C THR A 143 -25.44 -12.38 18.53
N THR A 144 -24.59 -13.37 18.84
CA THR A 144 -23.31 -13.14 19.54
C THR A 144 -22.29 -12.44 18.64
N LEU A 145 -22.32 -12.70 17.33
CA LEU A 145 -21.44 -12.09 16.33
C LEU A 145 -21.85 -10.67 15.93
N LYS A 146 -23.08 -10.25 16.22
CA LYS A 146 -23.57 -8.91 15.90
C LYS A 146 -22.87 -7.81 16.74
N GLY A 147 -22.15 -8.20 17.80
CA GLY A 147 -21.57 -7.27 18.77
C GLY A 147 -22.64 -6.61 19.64
N ASN A 148 -22.37 -6.42 20.92
CA ASN A 148 -23.25 -5.62 21.77
C ASN A 148 -23.05 -4.15 21.41
N GLU A 149 -24.08 -3.54 20.82
CA GLU A 149 -24.22 -2.08 20.66
C GLU A 149 -24.16 -1.36 22.01
#